data_AF-A0A2A4HEL3-F1
#
_entry.id   AF-A0A2A4HEL3-F1
#
_cell.length_a   1.000
_cell.length_b   1.000
_cell.length_c   1.000
_cell.angle_alpha   90.00
_cell.angle_beta   90.00
_cell.angle_gamma   90.00
#
_symmetry.space_group_name_H-M   'P 1'
#
loop_
_entity.id
_entity.type
_entity.pdbx_description
1 polymer ?
#
loop_
_entity_poly.entity_id
_entity_poly.type
_entity_poly.pdbx_seq_one_letter_code
_entity_poly.pdbx_strand_id
1 'polypeptide(L)'
;MNKILQSLSALGVSATLVSPNLNAEATTNTVPSIKGVEDLVIKVGEDYNPCDGVKAYDKEDGDLTDKIKVNGHIDTTKQGIYTLQYEVTDSDGAIETSSRTIKVVDAPLNE
;
A
#
# COMPACT_ATOMS: atom_id res chain seq x y z
N MET A 1 -3.87 -16.55 11.51
CA MET A 1 -5.29 -16.85 11.80
C MET A 1 -5.87 -17.59 10.60
N ASN A 2 -5.70 -18.90 10.60
CA ASN A 2 -6.21 -19.81 9.59
C ASN A 2 -6.37 -21.14 10.33
N LYS A 3 -7.61 -21.45 10.68
CA LYS A 3 -7.98 -22.63 11.46
C LYS A 3 -7.63 -23.88 10.65
N ILE A 4 -6.62 -24.64 11.09
CA ILE A 4 -6.41 -26.00 10.62
C ILE A 4 -7.05 -26.92 11.65
N LEU A 5 -8.25 -27.39 11.34
CA LEU A 5 -8.88 -28.49 12.06
C LEU A 5 -8.52 -29.77 11.32
N GLN A 6 -7.75 -30.69 11.91
CA GLN A 6 -7.80 -32.12 11.56
C GLN A 6 -7.36 -32.99 12.75
N SER A 7 -8.31 -33.83 13.18
CA SER A 7 -8.20 -35.17 13.81
C SER A 7 -7.51 -35.40 15.17
N LEU A 8 -8.37 -35.81 16.11
CA LEU A 8 -8.12 -36.63 17.30
C LEU A 8 -7.25 -37.88 17.01
N SER A 9 -6.21 -38.13 17.81
CA SER A 9 -5.90 -39.48 18.30
C SER A 9 -5.10 -39.39 19.59
N ALA A 10 -5.57 -40.13 20.59
CA ALA A 10 -5.01 -40.21 21.93
C ALA A 10 -3.84 -41.20 21.96
N LEU A 11 -2.80 -40.91 22.76
CA LEU A 11 -2.29 -41.72 23.89
C LEU A 11 -0.87 -41.25 24.25
N GLY A 12 -0.74 -40.72 25.46
CA GLY A 12 0.45 -40.82 26.34
C GLY A 12 1.82 -40.49 25.76
N VAL A 13 2.30 -39.27 26.05
CA VAL A 13 3.70 -39.02 26.42
C VAL A 13 3.74 -37.79 27.33
N SER A 14 4.29 -37.93 28.53
CA SER A 14 4.54 -36.83 29.46
C SER A 14 5.54 -35.85 28.83
N ALA A 15 5.05 -34.71 28.35
CA ALA A 15 5.90 -33.58 27.98
C ALA A 15 5.87 -32.55 29.12
N THR A 16 6.98 -32.41 29.82
CA THR A 16 7.22 -31.32 30.76
C THR A 16 6.97 -30.00 30.04
N LEU A 17 5.97 -29.24 30.51
CA LEU A 17 5.59 -27.94 29.98
C LEU A 17 6.71 -26.94 30.29
N VAL A 18 7.69 -26.82 29.40
CA VAL A 18 8.47 -25.59 29.29
C VAL A 18 7.59 -24.59 28.57
N SER A 19 6.81 -23.80 29.32
CA SER A 19 6.10 -22.67 28.77
C SER A 19 7.13 -21.71 28.19
N PRO A 20 7.20 -21.51 26.85
CA PRO A 20 8.02 -20.43 26.35
C PRO A 20 7.30 -19.15 26.80
N ASN A 21 8.00 -18.32 27.58
CA ASN A 21 7.53 -17.02 27.99
C ASN A 21 7.57 -16.10 26.76
N LEU A 22 6.55 -16.20 25.90
CA LEU A 22 6.33 -15.29 24.79
C LEU A 22 5.68 -14.06 25.40
N ASN A 23 6.50 -13.14 25.90
CA ASN A 23 6.07 -11.78 26.14
C ASN A 23 5.89 -11.10 24.77
N ALA A 24 4.82 -11.47 24.07
CA ALA A 24 4.35 -10.73 22.91
C ALA A 24 3.76 -9.43 23.46
N GLU A 25 4.59 -8.40 23.56
CA GLU A 25 4.09 -7.05 23.71
C GLU A 25 3.24 -6.79 22.46
N ALA A 26 1.92 -6.76 22.63
CA ALA A 26 1.03 -6.33 21.57
C ALA A 26 1.31 -4.84 21.36
N THR A 27 2.25 -4.53 20.47
CA THR A 27 2.38 -3.19 19.92
C THR A 27 1.09 -2.89 19.17
N THR A 28 0.49 -1.75 19.48
CA THR A 28 -0.64 -1.25 18.70
C THR A 28 -0.09 -0.87 17.34
N ASN A 29 -0.46 -1.60 16.28
CA ASN A 29 -0.12 -1.23 14.91
C ASN A 29 -1.24 -0.37 14.32
N THR A 30 -0.90 0.77 13.73
CA THR A 30 -1.84 1.60 12.98
C THR A 30 -1.69 1.37 11.48
N VAL A 31 -2.73 1.73 10.73
CA VAL A 31 -2.67 1.62 9.27
C VAL A 31 -1.89 2.82 8.74
N PRO A 32 -0.93 2.61 7.81
CA PRO A 32 -0.18 3.71 7.23
C PRO A 32 -1.10 4.67 6.46
N SER A 33 -0.68 5.93 6.34
CA SER A 33 -1.43 6.98 5.64
C SER A 33 -0.68 7.46 4.40
N ILE A 34 -1.30 7.38 3.23
CA ILE A 34 -0.76 7.93 1.97
C ILE A 34 -1.30 9.36 1.75
N LYS A 35 -0.43 10.30 1.39
CA LYS A 35 -0.74 11.70 1.09
C LYS A 35 -0.22 12.08 -0.30
N GLY A 36 -0.83 13.10 -0.92
CA GLY A 36 -0.46 13.58 -2.25
C GLY A 36 -1.08 12.80 -3.41
N VAL A 37 -2.03 11.90 -3.11
CA VAL A 37 -2.77 11.14 -4.12
C VAL A 37 -4.08 11.87 -4.41
N GLU A 38 -3.99 12.91 -5.24
CA GLU A 38 -5.15 13.71 -5.66
C GLU A 38 -5.35 13.60 -7.17
N ASP A 39 -6.61 13.59 -7.61
CA ASP A 39 -6.96 13.55 -9.02
C ASP A 39 -6.35 14.74 -9.77
N LEU A 40 -5.82 14.47 -10.96
CA LEU A 40 -5.09 15.47 -11.74
C LEU A 40 -5.60 15.53 -13.18
N VAL A 41 -5.55 16.73 -13.75
CA VAL A 41 -5.74 16.95 -15.18
C VAL A 41 -4.42 17.45 -15.75
N ILE A 42 -3.88 16.74 -16.74
CA ILE A 42 -2.63 17.09 -17.43
C ILE A 42 -2.88 17.22 -18.93
N LYS A 43 -2.00 17.94 -19.62
CA LYS A 43 -2.08 18.05 -21.09
C LYS A 43 -1.37 16.89 -21.77
N VAL A 44 -1.80 16.60 -23.00
CA VAL A 44 -1.08 15.66 -23.88
C VAL A 44 0.38 16.13 -24.02
N GLY A 45 1.32 15.23 -23.76
CA GLY A 45 2.76 15.47 -23.85
C GLY A 45 3.39 16.16 -22.63
N GLU A 46 2.64 16.44 -21.55
CA GLU A 46 3.26 16.87 -20.30
C GLU A 46 4.06 15.73 -19.64
N ASP A 47 5.18 16.12 -19.03
CA ASP A 47 5.95 15.24 -18.16
C ASP A 47 5.18 15.00 -16.87
N TYR A 48 5.00 13.74 -16.51
CA TYR A 48 4.25 13.35 -15.33
C TYR A 48 4.98 12.22 -14.61
N ASN A 49 5.40 12.50 -13.37
CA ASN A 49 5.99 11.52 -12.48
C ASN A 49 4.95 11.08 -11.44
N PRO A 50 4.56 9.80 -11.41
CA PRO A 50 3.53 9.31 -10.48
C PRO A 50 3.97 9.38 -9.00
N CYS A 51 5.27 9.36 -8.71
CA CYS A 51 5.76 9.44 -7.33
C CYS A 51 5.93 10.89 -6.84
N ASP A 52 5.80 11.89 -7.72
CA ASP A 52 6.00 13.28 -7.34
C ASP A 52 4.90 13.76 -6.39
N GLY A 53 5.31 14.29 -5.23
CA GLY A 53 4.39 14.76 -4.19
C GLY A 53 3.72 13.64 -3.37
N VAL A 54 3.88 12.37 -3.72
CA VAL A 54 3.28 11.25 -2.98
C VAL A 54 4.17 10.85 -1.82
N LYS A 55 3.59 10.77 -0.61
CA LYS A 55 4.29 10.38 0.61
C LYS A 55 3.46 9.42 1.43
N ALA A 56 4.11 8.54 2.19
CA ALA A 56 3.45 7.63 3.10
C ALA A 56 4.05 7.75 4.49
N TYR A 57 3.19 7.83 5.50
CA TYR A 57 3.59 7.95 6.90
C TYR A 57 2.79 7.01 7.76
N ASP A 58 3.47 6.35 8.67
CA ASP A 58 2.87 5.53 9.71
C ASP A 58 3.26 6.06 11.10
N LYS A 59 2.41 5.82 12.10
CA LYS A 59 2.62 6.33 13.45
C LYS A 59 3.75 5.59 14.17
N GLU A 60 3.89 4.30 13.94
CA GLU A 60 4.86 3.42 14.57
C GLU A 60 6.13 3.28 13.72
N ASP A 61 5.96 3.15 12.40
CA ASP A 61 7.05 2.93 11.42
C ASP A 61 7.71 4.23 10.92
N GLY A 62 7.02 5.38 11.02
CA GLY A 62 7.52 6.66 10.54
C GLY A 62 7.34 6.88 9.03
N ASP A 63 8.38 7.34 8.33
CA ASP A 63 8.31 7.61 6.88
C ASP A 63 8.40 6.30 6.07
N LEU A 64 7.35 5.98 5.33
CA LEU A 64 7.23 4.80 4.49
C LEU A 64 7.21 5.15 3.00
N THR A 65 7.60 6.37 2.63
CA THR A 65 7.52 6.86 1.24
C THR A 65 8.29 5.97 0.26
N ASP A 66 9.45 5.45 0.66
CA ASP A 66 10.25 4.54 -0.18
C ASP A 66 9.62 3.14 -0.35
N LYS A 67 8.61 2.79 0.47
CA LYS A 67 7.89 1.50 0.38
C LYS A 67 6.64 1.58 -0.51
N ILE A 68 6.31 2.76 -1.03
CA ILE A 68 5.13 2.94 -1.89
C ILE A 68 5.34 2.20 -3.21
N LYS A 69 4.40 1.33 -3.54
CA LYS A 69 4.29 0.66 -4.83
C LYS A 69 3.24 1.37 -5.66
N VAL A 70 3.61 1.75 -6.88
CA VAL A 70 2.68 2.32 -7.85
C VAL A 70 2.34 1.25 -8.89
N ASN A 71 1.06 0.91 -8.95
CA ASN A 71 0.49 0.02 -9.95
C ASN A 71 -0.32 0.84 -10.96
N GLY A 72 -0.18 0.49 -12.24
CA GLY A 72 -0.85 1.15 -13.35
C GLY A 72 0.13 1.79 -14.31
N HIS A 73 -0.40 2.23 -15.44
CA HIS A 73 0.37 2.87 -16.50
C HIS A 73 -0.42 4.07 -17.03
N ILE A 74 0.28 5.18 -17.21
CA ILE A 74 -0.25 6.38 -17.82
C ILE A 74 0.51 6.65 -19.11
N ASP A 75 -0.25 6.89 -20.18
CA ASP A 75 0.29 7.29 -21.48
C ASP A 75 -0.08 8.76 -21.70
N THR A 76 0.84 9.67 -21.36
CA THR A 76 0.59 11.12 -21.52
C THR A 76 0.57 11.55 -22.99
N THR A 77 0.92 10.67 -23.93
CA THR A 77 0.86 10.97 -25.37
C THR A 77 -0.54 10.84 -25.95
N LYS A 78 -1.47 10.25 -25.19
CA LYS A 78 -2.86 10.04 -25.62
C LYS A 78 -3.83 10.68 -24.64
N GLN A 79 -4.81 11.39 -25.19
CA GLN A 79 -5.93 11.84 -24.40
C GLN A 79 -6.71 10.65 -23.83
N GLY A 80 -7.13 10.76 -22.58
CA GLY A 80 -7.77 9.64 -21.89
C GLY A 80 -7.86 9.84 -20.40
N ILE A 81 -8.52 8.89 -19.75
CA ILE A 81 -8.57 8.80 -18.29
C ILE A 81 -7.73 7.58 -17.89
N TYR A 82 -6.75 7.82 -17.05
CA TYR A 82 -5.82 6.81 -16.54
C TYR A 82 -6.00 6.73 -15.02
N THR A 83 -5.88 5.53 -14.48
CA THR A 83 -5.96 5.30 -13.03
C THR A 83 -4.66 4.67 -12.56
N LEU A 84 -4.08 5.27 -11.53
CA LEU A 84 -2.93 4.73 -10.81
C LEU A 84 -3.37 4.32 -9.41
N GLN A 85 -2.81 3.22 -8.93
CA GLN A 85 -3.05 2.71 -7.59
C GLN A 85 -1.73 2.72 -6.82
N TYR A 86 -1.75 3.34 -5.66
CA TYR A 86 -0.65 3.42 -4.71
C TYR A 86 -0.94 2.45 -3.59
N GLU A 87 0.04 1.64 -3.22
CA GLU A 87 -0.04 0.69 -2.12
C GLU A 87 1.20 0.85 -1.25
N VAL A 88 1.01 0.86 0.07
CA VAL A 88 2.10 0.81 1.04
C VAL A 88 1.81 -0.24 2.08
N THR A 89 2.85 -0.97 2.50
CA THR A 89 2.77 -1.97 3.58
C THR A 89 3.76 -1.56 4.68
N ASP A 90 3.27 -1.52 5.92
CA ASP A 90 4.11 -1.26 7.09
C ASP A 90 4.97 -2.49 7.47
N SER A 91 5.70 -2.42 8.58
CA SER A 91 6.54 -3.55 9.04
C SER A 91 5.75 -4.69 9.71
N ASP A 92 4.57 -4.38 10.26
CA ASP A 92 3.67 -5.30 10.96
C ASP A 92 2.62 -5.97 10.03
N GLY A 93 2.62 -5.60 8.75
CA GLY A 93 1.78 -6.14 7.68
C GLY A 93 0.46 -5.41 7.42
N ALA A 94 0.18 -4.23 8.00
CA ALA A 94 -0.96 -3.43 7.57
C ALA A 94 -0.68 -2.75 6.23
N ILE A 95 -1.74 -2.64 5.42
CA ILE A 95 -1.68 -2.18 4.04
C ILE A 95 -2.65 -1.03 3.87
N GLU A 96 -2.17 0.05 3.26
CA GLU A 96 -3.03 1.14 2.79
C GLU A 96 -2.96 1.24 1.28
N THR A 97 -4.11 1.52 0.67
CA THR A 97 -4.22 1.74 -0.78
C THR A 97 -4.88 3.06 -1.09
N SER A 98 -4.43 3.74 -2.13
CA SER A 98 -5.02 4.99 -2.61
C SER A 98 -5.01 5.01 -4.13
N SER A 99 -6.08 5.51 -4.74
CA SER A 99 -6.21 5.58 -6.20
C SER A 99 -6.18 7.02 -6.65
N ARG A 100 -5.50 7.27 -7.77
CA ARG A 100 -5.44 8.56 -8.44
C ARG A 100 -6.00 8.45 -9.84
N THR A 101 -6.89 9.35 -10.20
CA THR A 101 -7.38 9.49 -11.57
C THR A 101 -6.65 10.62 -12.25
N ILE A 102 -6.05 10.34 -13.40
CA ILE A 102 -5.35 11.31 -14.23
C ILE A 102 -6.09 11.43 -15.55
N LYS A 103 -6.60 12.63 -15.83
CA LYS A 103 -7.26 12.96 -17.09
C LYS A 103 -6.26 13.69 -17.99
N VAL A 104 -5.85 13.02 -19.06
CA VAL A 104 -5.05 13.63 -20.13
C VAL A 104 -5.99 14.30 -21.11
N VAL A 105 -5.90 15.62 -21.23
CA VAL A 105 -6.69 16.44 -22.16
C VAL A 105 -5.79 16.99 -23.27
N ASP A 106 -6.36 17.19 -24.45
CA ASP A 106 -5.64 17.91 -25.51
C ASP A 106 -5.19 19.29 -25.02
N ALA A 107 -3.97 19.66 -25.36
CA ALA A 107 -3.55 21.04 -25.20
C ALA A 107 -4.43 21.91 -26.13
N PRO A 108 -4.86 23.11 -25.70
CA PRO A 108 -5.49 24.03 -26.64
C PRO A 108 -4.55 24.20 -27.83
N LEU A 109 -5.07 23.99 -29.04
CA LEU A 109 -4.33 24.25 -30.27
C LEU A 109 -3.99 25.74 -30.26
N ASN A 110 -2.71 26.05 -30.10
CA ASN A 110 -2.23 27.41 -30.36
C ASN A 110 -2.28 27.57 -31.89
N GLU A 111 -3.32 28.23 -32.42
CA GLU A 111 -3.43 28.66 -33.83
C GLU A 111 -2.31 29.65 -34.21
#